data_AF-A0A8J5M223-F1
#
_entry.id   AF-A0A8J5M223-F1
#
_cell.length_a   1.000
_cell.length_b   1.000
_cell.length_c   1.000
_cell.angle_alpha   90.00
_cell.angle_beta   90.00
_cell.angle_gamma   90.00
#
_symmetry.space_group_name_H-M   'P 1'
#
loop_
_entity.id
_entity.type
_entity.pdbx_description
1 polymer ?
#
loop_
_entity_poly.entity_id
_entity_poly.type
_entity_poly.pdbx_seq_one_letter_code
_entity_poly.pdbx_strand_id
1 'polypeptide(L)'
;MCDHLTKTHEAVTGHRLLVCDKFYTRLNLAKTLLVFTDGEMKMLCTVRISLQGTWNTMELEAAKARFENAERGLWKLQEKHTRAQKKLPRHQQTEYMAPMSIAPNAGYIVFRDKLTVVFYTNDLAGTPSQRVLSGGSAAAIWLFRGHAPLWRWTLDRVLHRKTFHVPAMVVAFNLFMNGVDRVEHLRSTNPI
;
A
#
# COMPACT_ATOMS: atom_id res chain seq x y z
N MET A 1 6.15 17.60 -29.92
CA MET A 1 5.95 16.96 -28.60
C MET A 1 5.44 15.56 -28.92
N CYS A 2 6.34 14.58 -29.01
CA CYS A 2 5.95 13.22 -29.40
C CYS A 2 5.41 12.52 -28.15
N ASP A 3 4.10 12.49 -28.02
CA ASP A 3 3.42 11.67 -27.04
C ASP A 3 3.85 10.21 -27.25
N HIS A 4 4.65 9.69 -26.32
CA HIS A 4 4.83 8.26 -26.17
C HIS A 4 3.52 7.68 -25.62
N LEU A 5 2.53 7.56 -26.51
CA LEU A 5 1.37 6.70 -26.33
C LEU A 5 1.90 5.26 -26.31
N THR A 6 2.16 4.74 -25.12
CA THR A 6 2.23 3.30 -24.89
C THR A 6 0.94 2.72 -25.44
N LYS A 7 1.00 1.90 -26.50
CA LYS A 7 -0.17 1.20 -27.06
C LYS A 7 -1.02 0.67 -25.90
N THR A 8 -2.27 1.11 -25.81
CA THR A 8 -3.24 0.61 -24.86
C THR A 8 -3.55 -0.83 -25.23
N HIS A 9 -2.75 -1.76 -24.72
CA HIS A 9 -3.11 -3.17 -24.73
C HIS A 9 -4.18 -3.36 -23.66
N GLU A 10 -5.38 -3.75 -24.09
CA GLU A 10 -6.41 -4.19 -23.14
C GLU A 10 -5.83 -5.30 -22.27
N ALA A 11 -6.00 -5.17 -20.95
CA ALA A 11 -5.69 -6.28 -20.08
C ALA A 11 -6.70 -7.38 -20.39
N VAL A 12 -6.23 -8.56 -20.81
CA VAL A 12 -7.09 -9.72 -21.12
C VAL A 12 -8.02 -10.06 -19.95
N THR A 13 -7.61 -9.71 -18.73
CA THR A 13 -8.34 -9.91 -17.47
C THR A 13 -9.15 -8.69 -17.01
N GLY A 14 -9.09 -7.56 -17.72
CA GLY A 14 -9.67 -6.29 -17.27
C GLY A 14 -9.03 -5.76 -15.99
N HIS A 15 -7.77 -6.11 -15.71
CA HIS A 15 -7.07 -5.73 -14.49
C HIS A 15 -5.67 -5.19 -14.80
N ARG A 16 -5.40 -3.95 -14.37
CA ARG A 16 -4.09 -3.32 -14.46
C ARG A 16 -3.68 -2.76 -13.12
N LEU A 17 -2.40 -2.92 -12.79
CA LEU A 17 -1.83 -2.40 -11.55
C LEU A 17 -0.88 -1.24 -11.85
N LEU A 18 -1.25 -0.05 -11.40
CA LEU A 18 -0.35 1.10 -11.34
C LEU A 18 0.50 1.01 -10.08
N VAL A 19 1.82 0.84 -10.25
CA VAL A 19 2.78 0.83 -9.14
C VAL A 19 3.47 2.19 -9.06
N CYS A 20 3.41 2.83 -7.89
CA CYS A 20 3.98 4.18 -7.71
C CYS A 20 4.87 4.32 -6.47
N ASP A 21 5.92 5.12 -6.63
CA ASP A 21 6.66 5.73 -5.52
C ASP A 21 5.77 6.68 -4.69
N LYS A 22 6.20 6.90 -3.45
CA LYS A 22 5.61 7.78 -2.44
C LYS A 22 5.27 9.21 -2.89
N PHE A 23 5.90 9.74 -3.93
CA PHE A 23 5.70 11.08 -4.49
C PHE A 23 4.37 11.21 -5.20
N TYR A 24 3.94 10.15 -5.90
CA TYR A 24 2.70 10.13 -6.67
C TYR A 24 1.49 9.66 -5.86
N THR A 25 1.71 9.28 -4.61
CA THR A 25 0.69 8.70 -3.74
C THR A 25 -0.35 9.72 -3.33
N ARG A 26 -1.52 9.66 -3.98
CA ARG A 26 -2.70 10.47 -3.63
C ARG A 26 -3.95 9.60 -3.67
N LEU A 27 -4.74 9.61 -2.59
CA LEU A 27 -6.02 8.89 -2.55
C LEU A 27 -6.99 9.36 -3.63
N ASN A 28 -6.96 10.65 -3.97
CA ASN A 28 -7.78 11.18 -5.06
C ASN A 28 -7.35 10.59 -6.41
N LEU A 29 -6.04 10.38 -6.64
CA LEU A 29 -5.57 9.70 -7.85
C LEU A 29 -6.14 8.28 -7.93
N ALA A 30 -6.06 7.51 -6.84
CA ALA A 30 -6.61 6.15 -6.81
C ALA A 30 -8.13 6.11 -7.09
N LYS A 31 -8.88 7.07 -6.55
CA LYS A 31 -10.33 7.21 -6.82
C LYS A 31 -10.61 7.61 -8.26
N THR A 32 -9.90 8.61 -8.77
CA THR A 32 -10.06 9.09 -10.14
C THR A 32 -9.70 8.01 -11.15
N LEU A 33 -8.62 7.24 -10.93
CA LEU A 33 -8.25 6.12 -11.80
C LEU A 33 -9.35 5.06 -11.86
N LEU A 34 -9.93 4.69 -10.72
CA LEU A 34 -11.05 3.74 -10.70
C LEU A 34 -12.23 4.22 -11.53
N VAL A 35 -12.61 5.50 -11.41
CA VAL A 35 -13.73 6.05 -12.19
C VAL A 35 -13.37 6.20 -13.67
N PHE A 36 -12.15 6.66 -13.97
CA PHE A 36 -11.70 6.90 -15.34
C PHE A 36 -11.51 5.63 -16.16
N THR A 37 -11.25 4.50 -15.50
CA THR A 37 -10.95 3.22 -16.15
C THR A 37 -12.01 2.16 -15.90
N ASP A 38 -13.21 2.57 -15.45
CA ASP A 38 -14.31 1.65 -15.12
C ASP A 38 -13.89 0.51 -14.17
N GLY A 39 -12.97 0.82 -13.26
CA GLY A 39 -12.43 -0.10 -12.28
C GLY A 39 -11.29 -0.99 -12.78
N GLU A 40 -10.86 -0.90 -14.04
CA GLU A 40 -9.77 -1.70 -14.63
C GLU A 40 -8.43 -1.42 -13.93
N MET A 41 -8.10 -0.14 -13.69
CA MET A 41 -6.84 0.25 -13.06
C MET A 41 -6.95 0.33 -11.54
N LYS A 42 -6.11 -0.44 -10.88
CA LYS A 42 -5.84 -0.37 -9.43
C LYS A 42 -4.49 0.26 -9.17
N MET A 43 -4.30 0.78 -7.97
CA MET A 43 -3.09 1.46 -7.52
C MET A 43 -2.46 0.69 -6.36
N LEU A 44 -1.15 0.49 -6.44
CA LEU A 44 -0.30 0.00 -5.36
C LEU A 44 0.87 0.96 -5.19
N CYS A 45 1.05 1.53 -4.01
CA CYS A 45 2.10 2.52 -3.81
C CYS A 45 2.64 2.52 -2.40
N THR A 46 3.85 3.04 -2.24
CA THR A 46 4.37 3.40 -0.91
C THR A 46 3.78 4.73 -0.47
N VAL A 47 3.65 4.96 0.83
CA VAL A 47 3.01 6.17 1.35
C VAL A 47 3.95 6.85 2.34
N ARG A 48 4.15 8.17 2.20
CA ARG A 48 4.74 8.97 3.28
C ARG A 48 3.68 9.17 4.36
N ILE A 49 3.97 8.74 5.57
CA ILE A 49 3.08 8.88 6.74
C ILE A 49 2.69 10.35 6.95
N SER A 50 3.63 11.27 6.75
CA SER A 50 3.43 12.71 6.86
C SER A 50 2.49 13.31 5.79
N LEU A 51 2.31 12.64 4.65
CA LEU A 51 1.41 13.05 3.57
C LEU A 51 0.07 12.32 3.61
N GLN A 52 -0.09 11.35 4.51
CA GLN A 52 -1.42 10.87 4.84
C GLN A 52 -2.10 12.00 5.58
N GLY A 53 -3.16 12.56 4.98
CA GLY A 53 -3.95 13.62 5.58
C GLY A 53 -4.20 13.35 7.06
N THR A 54 -4.32 14.42 7.85
CA THR A 54 -4.23 14.52 9.32
C THR A 54 -4.89 13.41 10.14
N TRP A 55 -5.80 12.66 9.54
CA TRP A 55 -6.69 11.66 10.09
C TRP A 55 -5.99 10.31 10.32
N ASN A 56 -5.16 9.81 9.39
CA ASN A 56 -4.54 8.47 9.55
C ASN A 56 -3.21 8.48 10.28
N THR A 57 -2.62 9.66 10.43
CA THR A 57 -1.28 9.82 10.98
C THR A 57 -1.19 9.19 12.38
N MET A 58 -2.20 9.33 13.24
CA MET A 58 -2.11 8.80 14.62
C MET A 58 -2.03 7.27 14.67
N GLU A 59 -2.96 6.58 14.02
CA GLU A 59 -2.99 5.12 14.03
C GLU A 59 -1.82 4.52 13.24
N LEU A 60 -1.42 5.19 12.15
CA LEU A 60 -0.31 4.73 11.33
C LEU A 60 1.03 4.94 12.03
N GLU A 61 1.21 6.04 12.75
CA GLU A 61 2.36 6.24 13.64
C GLU A 61 2.31 5.26 14.82
N ALA A 62 1.13 4.94 15.37
CA ALA A 62 1.00 3.93 16.42
C ALA A 62 1.31 2.51 15.91
N ALA A 63 0.88 2.17 14.69
CA ALA A 63 1.27 0.93 14.03
C ALA A 63 2.78 0.94 13.76
N LYS A 64 3.32 2.01 13.20
CA LYS A 64 4.75 2.15 12.92
C LYS A 64 5.59 2.00 14.19
N ALA A 65 5.22 2.66 15.28
CA ALA A 65 5.89 2.56 16.58
C ALA A 65 5.84 1.12 17.13
N ARG A 66 4.70 0.43 17.02
CA ARG A 66 4.59 -1.00 17.36
C ARG A 66 5.53 -1.86 16.51
N PHE A 67 5.79 -1.46 15.28
CA PHE A 67 6.62 -2.19 14.32
C PHE A 67 8.11 -1.82 14.34
N GLU A 68 8.50 -0.69 14.92
CA GLU A 68 9.91 -0.29 14.98
C GLU A 68 10.77 -1.29 15.77
N ASN A 69 10.18 -1.93 16.78
CA ASN A 69 10.81 -2.96 17.60
C ASN A 69 10.34 -4.40 17.28
N ALA A 70 9.48 -4.57 16.28
CA ALA A 70 8.94 -5.88 15.93
C ALA A 70 9.92 -6.70 15.07
N GLU A 71 9.77 -8.02 15.08
CA GLU A 71 10.55 -8.90 14.22
C GLU A 71 10.34 -8.55 12.74
N ARG A 72 11.42 -8.59 11.96
CA ARG A 72 11.40 -8.35 10.52
C ARG A 72 10.48 -9.36 9.83
N GLY A 73 9.66 -8.88 8.90
CA GLY A 73 8.70 -9.70 8.14
C GLY A 73 7.26 -9.62 8.65
N LEU A 74 7.04 -9.07 9.84
CA LEU A 74 5.70 -8.84 10.37
C LEU A 74 5.00 -7.69 9.60
N TRP A 75 3.68 -7.79 9.49
CA TRP A 75 2.86 -6.78 8.82
C TRP A 75 1.43 -6.70 9.38
N LYS A 76 0.76 -5.56 9.20
CA LYS A 76 -0.66 -5.33 9.56
C LYS A 76 -1.39 -4.52 8.49
N LEU A 77 -2.70 -4.75 8.36
CA LEU A 77 -3.59 -3.92 7.54
C LEU A 77 -4.18 -2.78 8.39
N GLN A 78 -4.38 -1.59 7.83
CA GLN A 78 -4.95 -0.44 8.55
C GLN A 78 -5.93 0.41 7.71
N GLU A 79 -6.92 1.03 8.35
CA GLU A 79 -7.98 1.89 7.77
C GLU A 79 -7.93 3.37 8.24
N LYS A 80 -8.90 4.21 7.80
CA LYS A 80 -8.89 5.69 7.86
C LYS A 80 -9.93 6.32 8.83
N HIS A 81 -9.57 7.23 9.75
CA HIS A 81 -10.56 8.07 10.50
C HIS A 81 -10.03 9.33 11.27
N THR A 82 -10.92 10.27 11.66
CA THR A 82 -10.79 11.76 11.69
C THR A 82 -10.65 12.43 13.10
N ARG A 83 -10.15 13.69 13.20
CA ARG A 83 -9.76 14.59 14.34
C ARG A 83 -10.68 15.84 14.56
N ALA A 84 -11.93 15.89 14.08
CA ALA A 84 -12.77 17.10 14.28
C ALA A 84 -13.29 17.26 15.73
N GLN A 85 -13.26 16.18 16.53
CA GLN A 85 -13.68 16.13 17.93
C GLN A 85 -12.72 16.85 18.92
N LYS A 86 -11.48 17.14 18.51
CA LYS A 86 -10.51 17.83 19.39
C LYS A 86 -10.87 19.29 19.71
N LYS A 87 -11.87 19.85 19.02
CA LYS A 87 -12.31 21.25 19.21
C LYS A 87 -13.59 21.41 20.05
N LEU A 88 -14.19 20.31 20.54
CA LEU A 88 -15.43 20.36 21.33
C LEU A 88 -15.16 20.01 22.82
N PRO A 89 -15.79 20.72 23.78
CA PRO A 89 -15.71 20.41 25.21
C PRO A 89 -16.21 18.98 25.53
N ARG A 90 -15.56 18.32 26.50
CA ARG A 90 -15.76 16.89 26.86
C ARG A 90 -17.21 16.43 27.03
N HIS A 91 -18.10 17.32 27.47
CA HIS A 91 -19.50 17.01 27.75
C HIS A 91 -20.43 17.09 26.51
N GLN A 92 -19.93 17.62 25.39
CA GLN A 92 -20.68 17.72 24.12
C GLN A 92 -20.27 16.65 23.10
N GLN A 93 -19.36 15.76 23.49
CA GLN A 93 -18.94 14.65 22.67
C GLN A 93 -20.03 13.58 22.71
N THR A 94 -20.78 13.45 21.61
CA THR A 94 -21.67 12.31 21.36
C THR A 94 -20.90 11.22 20.61
N GLU A 95 -21.24 9.95 20.87
CA GLU A 95 -20.73 8.81 20.10
C GLU A 95 -21.33 8.88 18.69
N TYR A 96 -20.57 9.41 17.75
CA TYR A 96 -21.01 9.57 16.37
C TYR A 96 -20.67 8.34 15.54
N MET A 97 -21.69 7.69 14.98
CA MET A 97 -21.53 6.72 13.88
C MET A 97 -21.66 7.43 12.54
N ALA A 98 -20.52 7.73 11.92
CA ALA A 98 -20.49 8.24 10.55
C ALA A 98 -21.00 7.18 9.55
N PRO A 99 -21.68 7.58 8.47
CA PRO A 99 -21.75 6.73 7.28
C PRO A 99 -20.33 6.55 6.76
N MET A 100 -19.74 5.40 7.04
CA MET A 100 -18.42 5.03 6.55
C MET A 100 -18.54 4.84 5.04
N SER A 101 -18.06 5.79 4.22
CA SER A 101 -17.76 5.46 2.83
C SER A 101 -16.44 4.68 2.84
N ILE A 102 -16.51 3.40 3.18
CA ILE A 102 -15.37 2.50 3.05
C ILE A 102 -15.08 2.44 1.55
N ALA A 103 -13.87 2.83 1.16
CA ALA A 103 -13.47 2.62 -0.22
C ALA A 103 -13.43 1.11 -0.42
N PRO A 104 -14.31 0.55 -1.28
CA PRO A 104 -14.41 -0.88 -1.41
C PRO A 104 -13.05 -1.42 -1.82
N ASN A 105 -12.63 -2.50 -1.17
CA ASN A 105 -11.43 -3.24 -1.54
C ASN A 105 -10.12 -2.43 -1.40
N ALA A 106 -10.08 -1.45 -0.50
CA ALA A 106 -8.89 -0.64 -0.26
C ALA A 106 -8.40 -0.70 1.19
N GLY A 107 -7.09 -0.49 1.36
CA GLY A 107 -6.47 -0.47 2.68
C GLY A 107 -4.97 -0.14 2.65
N TYR A 108 -4.40 0.03 3.85
CA TYR A 108 -2.98 0.26 4.04
C TYR A 108 -2.28 -0.99 4.57
N ILE A 109 -1.10 -1.30 4.05
CA ILE A 109 -0.25 -2.39 4.55
C ILE A 109 0.94 -1.77 5.25
N VAL A 110 1.06 -2.00 6.56
CA VAL A 110 2.25 -1.65 7.33
C VAL A 110 3.15 -2.87 7.34
N PHE A 111 4.35 -2.76 6.77
CA PHE A 111 5.30 -3.85 6.62
C PHE A 111 6.64 -3.48 7.27
N ARG A 112 7.19 -4.36 8.09
CA ARG A 112 8.51 -4.19 8.70
C ARG A 112 9.57 -4.94 7.92
N ASP A 113 10.42 -4.21 7.18
CA ASP A 113 11.66 -4.73 6.62
C ASP A 113 12.86 -4.32 7.50
N LYS A 114 13.94 -3.76 6.90
CA LYS A 114 14.95 -3.03 7.69
C LYS A 114 14.35 -1.79 8.35
N LEU A 115 13.44 -1.13 7.64
CA LEU A 115 12.63 -0.01 8.11
C LEU A 115 11.15 -0.34 7.95
N THR A 116 10.30 0.37 8.68
CA THR A 116 8.85 0.26 8.53
C THR A 116 8.41 1.00 7.29
N VAL A 117 7.74 0.30 6.38
CA VAL A 117 7.20 0.84 5.12
C VAL A 117 5.69 0.70 5.14
N VAL A 118 5.01 1.73 4.65
CA VAL A 118 3.56 1.72 4.51
C VAL A 118 3.21 1.71 3.04
N PHE A 119 2.37 0.76 2.65
CA PHE A 119 1.77 0.67 1.33
C PHE A 119 0.30 1.06 1.39
N TYR A 120 -0.21 1.59 0.28
CA TYR A 120 -1.63 1.73 0.02
C TYR A 120 -1.99 0.88 -1.20
N THR A 121 -3.15 0.23 -1.14
CA THR A 121 -3.74 -0.47 -2.28
C THR A 121 -5.25 -0.33 -2.30
N ASN A 122 -5.85 -0.28 -3.50
CA ASN A 122 -7.28 -0.44 -3.75
C ASN A 122 -7.59 -1.73 -4.54
N ASP A 123 -6.70 -2.72 -4.45
CA ASP A 123 -6.79 -4.03 -5.11
C ASP A 123 -6.96 -5.19 -4.12
N LEU A 124 -7.55 -4.96 -2.95
CA LEU A 124 -7.85 -6.04 -2.02
C LEU A 124 -8.92 -6.97 -2.60
N ALA A 125 -8.92 -8.24 -2.20
CA ALA A 125 -9.93 -9.21 -2.61
C ALA A 125 -11.34 -8.86 -2.10
N GLY A 126 -11.42 -8.07 -1.03
CA GLY A 126 -12.67 -7.59 -0.46
C GLY A 126 -12.42 -6.40 0.45
N THR A 127 -13.50 -5.91 1.06
CA THR A 127 -13.44 -4.81 2.01
C THR A 127 -13.12 -5.36 3.41
N PRO A 128 -12.07 -4.87 4.10
CA PRO A 128 -11.73 -5.37 5.43
C PRO A 128 -12.88 -5.18 6.43
N SER A 129 -13.20 -6.22 7.20
CA SER A 129 -14.25 -6.16 8.22
C SER A 129 -13.82 -5.48 9.52
N GLN A 130 -12.52 -5.27 9.70
CA GLN A 130 -11.93 -4.63 10.88
C GLN A 130 -10.90 -3.58 10.46
N ARG A 131 -10.77 -2.54 11.29
CA ARG A 131 -9.83 -1.44 11.09
C ARG A 131 -8.37 -1.88 11.04
N VAL A 132 -8.03 -2.88 11.85
CA VAL A 132 -6.67 -3.43 11.92
C VAL A 132 -6.76 -4.94 11.90
N LEU A 133 -6.10 -5.55 10.92
CA LEU A 133 -5.97 -7.00 10.86
C LEU A 133 -4.53 -7.42 11.11
N SER A 134 -4.38 -8.50 11.88
CA SER A 134 -3.09 -9.16 12.06
C SER A 134 -2.68 -9.88 10.79
N GLY A 135 -1.40 -9.77 10.41
CA GLY A 135 -0.91 -10.37 9.18
C GLY A 135 -1.00 -11.89 9.12
N GLY A 136 -1.01 -12.57 10.28
CA GLY A 136 -1.21 -14.02 10.32
C GLY A 136 -2.67 -14.47 10.18
N SER A 137 -3.64 -13.55 10.19
CA SER A 137 -5.05 -13.93 10.16
C SER A 137 -5.50 -14.38 8.76
N ALA A 138 -6.32 -15.43 8.70
CA ALA A 138 -6.88 -15.93 7.44
C ALA A 138 -7.63 -14.84 6.65
N ALA A 139 -8.34 -13.95 7.37
CA ALA A 139 -9.00 -12.80 6.78
C ALA A 139 -8.01 -11.85 6.09
N ALA A 140 -6.89 -11.52 6.73
CA ALA A 140 -5.87 -10.68 6.13
C ALA A 140 -5.22 -11.38 4.91
N ILE A 141 -4.86 -12.65 5.03
CA ILE A 141 -4.26 -13.44 3.93
C ILE A 141 -5.19 -13.44 2.71
N TRP A 142 -6.48 -13.71 2.92
CA TRP A 142 -7.48 -13.69 1.86
C TRP A 142 -7.61 -12.31 1.20
N LEU A 143 -7.63 -11.22 2.00
CA LEU A 143 -7.71 -9.85 1.49
C LEU A 143 -6.54 -9.49 0.56
N PHE A 144 -5.34 -10.02 0.79
CA PHE A 144 -4.17 -9.80 -0.09
C PHE A 144 -4.05 -10.78 -1.25
N ARG A 145 -5.06 -11.65 -1.46
CA ARG A 145 -5.01 -12.74 -2.44
C ARG A 145 -3.85 -13.71 -2.18
N GLY A 146 -3.49 -13.89 -0.90
CA GLY A 146 -2.47 -14.81 -0.45
C GLY A 146 -1.12 -14.17 -0.09
N HIS A 147 -0.17 -15.04 0.21
CA HIS A 147 1.21 -14.70 0.51
C HIS A 147 2.13 -15.12 -0.63
N ALA A 148 3.24 -14.40 -0.76
CA ALA A 148 4.32 -14.77 -1.65
C ALA A 148 5.66 -14.72 -0.91
N PRO A 149 6.62 -15.57 -1.29
CA PRO A 149 7.95 -15.53 -0.72
C PRO A 149 8.69 -14.28 -1.19
N LEU A 150 9.29 -13.58 -0.23
CA LEU A 150 10.21 -12.47 -0.46
C LEU A 150 11.59 -12.84 0.09
N TRP A 151 12.58 -12.94 -0.79
CA TRP A 151 13.96 -13.21 -0.41
C TRP A 151 14.70 -11.92 -0.06
N ARG A 152 15.30 -11.86 1.13
CA ARG A 152 16.10 -10.71 1.55
C ARG A 152 17.42 -11.14 2.15
N TRP A 153 18.45 -10.34 1.88
CA TRP A 153 19.68 -10.36 2.67
C TRP A 153 19.38 -9.83 4.07
N THR A 154 19.84 -10.54 5.10
CA THR A 154 19.79 -10.10 6.49
C THR A 154 21.20 -9.64 6.89
N LEU A 155 21.30 -8.64 7.76
CA LEU A 155 22.55 -7.92 8.11
C LEU A 155 23.65 -8.84 8.66
N ASP A 156 23.26 -10.04 9.08
CA ASP A 156 24.04 -11.03 9.80
C ASP A 156 24.60 -12.16 8.90
N ARG A 157 24.15 -12.31 7.65
CA ARG A 157 24.65 -13.37 6.75
C ARG A 157 24.71 -12.91 5.29
N VAL A 158 25.92 -12.54 4.84
CA VAL A 158 26.22 -12.15 3.45
C VAL A 158 26.07 -13.34 2.47
N LEU A 159 25.99 -14.57 2.97
CA LEU A 159 25.98 -15.79 2.14
C LEU A 159 24.60 -16.45 1.98
N HIS A 160 23.60 -16.11 2.79
CA HIS A 160 22.26 -16.72 2.69
C HIS A 160 21.14 -15.69 2.74
N ARG A 161 20.20 -15.78 1.79
CA ARG A 161 18.95 -15.01 1.81
C ARG A 161 17.95 -15.69 2.76
N LYS A 162 17.31 -14.92 3.63
CA LYS A 162 16.16 -15.39 4.41
C LYS A 162 14.88 -15.20 3.58
N THR A 163 14.02 -16.21 3.59
CA THR A 163 12.69 -16.15 2.96
C THR A 163 11.68 -15.61 3.95
N PHE A 164 10.98 -14.55 3.57
CA PHE A 164 9.87 -13.98 4.34
C PHE A 164 8.56 -14.25 3.60
N HIS A 165 7.53 -14.72 4.30
CA HIS A 165 6.18 -14.84 3.73
C HIS A 165 5.43 -13.53 3.98
N VAL A 166 5.21 -12.77 2.92
CA VAL A 166 4.64 -11.41 2.99
C VAL A 166 3.42 -11.32 2.08
N PRO A 167 2.56 -10.28 2.23
CA PRO A 167 1.45 -10.07 1.31
C PRO A 167 1.92 -10.04 -0.14
N ALA A 168 1.19 -10.70 -1.04
CA ALA A 168 1.54 -10.73 -2.47
C ALA A 168 1.76 -9.32 -3.05
N MET A 169 1.00 -8.34 -2.56
CA MET A 169 1.16 -6.92 -2.90
C MET A 169 2.56 -6.37 -2.60
N VAL A 170 3.19 -6.76 -1.49
CA VAL A 170 4.55 -6.31 -1.16
C VAL A 170 5.56 -6.90 -2.14
N VAL A 171 5.35 -8.15 -2.58
CA VAL A 171 6.19 -8.77 -3.61
C VAL A 171 5.98 -8.10 -4.96
N ALA A 172 4.73 -7.86 -5.37
CA ALA A 172 4.40 -7.15 -6.59
C ALA A 172 5.05 -5.76 -6.63
N PHE A 173 4.99 -5.00 -5.53
CA PHE A 173 5.68 -3.72 -5.44
C PHE A 173 7.19 -3.87 -5.70
N ASN A 174 7.86 -4.79 -5.00
CA ASN A 174 9.30 -4.99 -5.16
C ASN A 174 9.70 -5.43 -6.59
N LEU A 175 8.83 -6.18 -7.28
CA LEU A 175 9.09 -6.62 -8.64
C LEU A 175 9.00 -5.48 -9.65
N PHE A 176 7.99 -4.62 -9.51
CA PHE A 176 7.63 -3.65 -10.54
C PHE A 176 8.08 -2.21 -10.29
N MET A 177 8.39 -1.80 -9.06
CA MET A 177 8.73 -0.40 -8.76
C MET A 177 9.84 0.13 -9.68
N ASN A 178 10.91 -0.66 -9.85
CA ASN A 178 12.08 -0.23 -10.60
C ASN A 178 11.90 -0.37 -12.13
N GLY A 179 10.68 -0.57 -12.62
CA GLY A 179 10.42 -0.75 -14.05
C GLY A 179 10.87 0.45 -14.88
N VAL A 180 10.55 1.67 -14.44
CA VAL A 180 10.97 2.92 -15.10
C VAL A 180 12.48 3.11 -15.01
N ASP A 181 13.05 2.97 -13.81
CA ASP A 181 14.50 3.12 -13.58
C ASP A 181 15.33 2.13 -14.41
N ARG A 182 14.82 0.90 -14.62
CA ARG A 182 15.48 -0.09 -15.49
C ARG A 182 15.52 0.36 -16.94
N VAL A 183 14.40 0.89 -17.45
CA VAL A 183 14.34 1.42 -18.83
C VAL A 183 15.25 2.65 -18.97
N GLU A 184 15.26 3.54 -17.98
CA GLU A 184 16.15 4.69 -17.94
C GLU A 184 17.63 4.27 -17.89
N HIS A 185 17.96 3.27 -17.08
CA HIS A 185 19.31 2.72 -17.02
C HIS A 185 19.76 2.11 -18.34
N LEU A 186 18.89 1.38 -19.04
CA LEU A 186 19.19 0.84 -20.36
C LEU A 186 19.45 1.96 -21.39
N ARG A 187 18.68 3.04 -21.33
CA ARG A 187 18.85 4.22 -22.19
C ARG A 187 20.14 4.97 -21.89
N SER A 188 20.54 5.08 -20.62
CA SER A 188 21.77 5.80 -20.25
C SER A 188 23.04 4.99 -20.52
N THR A 189 22.96 3.66 -20.46
CA THR A 189 24.09 2.76 -20.77
C THR A 189 24.26 2.50 -22.27
N ASN A 190 23.18 2.64 -23.05
CA ASN A 190 23.20 2.52 -24.50
C ASN A 190 22.56 3.77 -25.14
N PRO A 191 23.23 4.94 -25.06
CA PRO A 191 22.76 6.13 -25.75
C PRO A 191 22.79 5.88 -27.26
N ILE A 192 21.64 6.09 -27.93
CA ILE A 192 21.52 6.09 -29.39
C ILE A 192 22.19 7.34 -29.95
#